data_AF-A0A8T4DJ43-F1
#
_entry.id   AF-A0A8T4DJ43-F1
#
_cell.length_a   1.000
_cell.length_b   1.000
_cell.length_c   1.000
_cell.angle_alpha   90.00
_cell.angle_beta   90.00
_cell.angle_gamma   90.00
#
_symmetry.space_group_name_H-M   'P 1'
#
loop_
_entity.id
_entity.type
_entity.pdbx_description
1 polymer ?
#
loop_
_entity_poly.entity_id
_entity_poly.type
_entity_poly.pdbx_seq_one_letter_code
_entity_poly.pdbx_strand_id
1 'polypeptide(L)' 'MAICPYCKGEISFEEVERDTKGKGFFKQEIMYSCPHCKCVLGFSRGNYG' A
#
# COMPACT_ATOMS: atom_id res chain seq x y z
N MET A 1 4.08 14.42 -2.04
CA MET A 1 2.94 14.00 -2.90
C MET A 1 3.49 13.15 -4.02
N ALA A 2 2.81 12.05 -4.36
CA ALA A 2 3.15 11.19 -5.47
C ALA A 2 1.99 11.17 -6.49
N ILE A 3 2.23 10.66 -7.69
CA ILE A 3 1.20 10.52 -8.72
C ILE A 3 0.94 9.02 -8.93
N CYS A 4 -0.34 8.62 -8.93
CA CYS A 4 -0.72 7.25 -9.22
C CYS A 4 -0.34 6.91 -10.68
N PRO A 5 0.43 5.84 -10.95
CA PRO A 5 0.83 5.50 -12.30
C PRO A 5 -0.35 5.06 -13.18
N TYR A 6 -1.45 4.59 -12.58
CA TYR A 6 -2.63 4.06 -13.25
C TYR A 6 -3.66 5.14 -13.58
N CYS A 7 -4.19 5.85 -12.57
CA CYS A 7 -5.25 6.85 -12.77
C CYS A 7 -4.72 8.28 -12.93
N LYS A 8 -3.41 8.50 -12.79
CA LYS A 8 -2.75 9.83 -12.83
C LYS A 8 -3.24 10.83 -11.78
N GLY A 9 -4.06 10.39 -10.83
CA GLY A 9 -4.47 11.20 -9.69
C GLY A 9 -3.32 11.43 -8.72
N GLU A 10 -3.33 12.58 -8.06
CA GLU A 10 -2.43 12.86 -6.96
C GLU A 10 -2.76 11.97 -5.76
N ILE A 11 -1.71 11.45 -5.13
CA ILE A 11 -1.80 10.60 -3.95
C ILE A 11 -0.87 11.16 -2.85
N SER A 12 -1.43 11.32 -1.66
CA SER A 12 -0.65 11.56 -0.44
C SER A 12 -0.37 10.22 0.25
N PHE A 13 0.85 10.02 0.77
CA PHE A 13 1.22 8.83 1.55
C PHE A 13 0.36 8.64 2.81
N GLU A 14 -0.27 9.71 3.27
CA GLU A 14 -1.22 9.75 4.38
C GLU A 14 -2.58 9.14 3.99
N GLU A 15 -2.96 9.25 2.72
CA GLU A 15 -4.26 8.82 2.18
C GLU A 15 -4.19 7.46 1.45
N VAL A 16 -2.99 6.92 1.23
CA VAL A 16 -2.84 5.59 0.62
C VAL A 16 -3.43 4.53 1.54
N GLU A 17 -4.34 3.72 1.01
CA GLU A 17 -4.93 2.60 1.74
C GLU A 17 -3.88 1.52 1.99
N ARG A 18 -3.79 1.07 3.24
CA ARG A 18 -2.83 0.04 3.69
C ARG A 18 -3.58 -1.18 4.18
N ASP A 19 -3.43 -2.27 3.47
CA ASP A 19 -3.96 -3.57 3.87
C ASP A 19 -2.82 -4.45 4.38
N THR A 20 -2.90 -4.90 5.63
CA THR A 20 -1.95 -5.89 6.14
C THR A 20 -2.52 -7.27 5.90
N LYS A 21 -1.90 -8.05 5.00
CA LYS A 21 -2.25 -9.45 4.79
C LYS A 21 -1.24 -10.35 5.48
N GLY A 22 -1.76 -11.21 6.36
CA GLY A 22 -0.97 -12.17 7.14
C GLY A 22 -1.69 -12.60 8.42
N LYS A 23 -1.66 -13.90 8.72
CA LYS A 23 -2.13 -14.45 10.01
C LYS A 23 -0.90 -14.88 10.82
N GLY A 24 -0.58 -14.14 11.88
CA GLY A 24 0.47 -14.50 12.85
C GLY A 24 1.83 -13.84 12.65
N PHE A 25 2.77 -14.23 13.51
CA PHE A 25 4.09 -13.61 13.73
C PHE A 25 5.13 -13.86 12.60
N PHE A 26 4.74 -14.49 11.49
CA PHE A 26 5.72 -14.98 10.51
C PHE A 26 5.74 -14.22 9.18
N LYS A 27 4.62 -13.67 8.72
CA LYS A 27 4.55 -12.94 7.43
C LYS A 27 3.42 -11.92 7.46
N GLN A 28 3.76 -10.67 7.74
CA GLN A 28 2.89 -9.52 7.49
C GLN A 28 3.39 -8.80 6.24
N GLU A 29 2.60 -8.85 5.17
CA GLU A 29 2.83 -8.06 3.97
C GLU A 29 1.83 -6.90 3.96
N ILE A 30 2.36 -5.68 3.92
CA ILE A 30 1.59 -4.44 3.80
C ILE A 30 1.41 -4.16 2.32
N MET A 31 0.16 -4.23 1.86
CA MET A 31 -0.25 -3.77 0.54
C MET A 31 -0.61 -2.30 0.58
N TYR A 32 -0.09 -1.54 -0.38
CA TYR A 32 -0.46 -0.15 -0.60
C TYR A 32 -1.34 -0.05 -1.84
N SER A 33 -2.51 0.58 -1.70
CA SER A 33 -3.48 0.72 -2.77
C SER A 33 -3.84 2.20 -2.98
N CYS A 34 -4.03 2.60 -4.25
CA CYS A 34 -4.45 3.95 -4.59
C CYS A 34 -5.88 4.21 -4.09
N PRO A 35 -6.13 5.30 -3.35
CA PRO A 35 -7.49 5.58 -2.82
C PRO A 35 -8.51 5.85 -3.94
N HIS A 36 -8.06 6.37 -5.08
CA HIS A 36 -8.92 6.79 -6.20
C HIS A 36 -9.36 5.64 -7.11
N CYS A 37 -8.43 4.74 -7.46
CA CYS A 37 -8.68 3.68 -8.44
C CYS A 37 -8.52 2.27 -7.88
N LYS A 38 -8.16 2.13 -6.60
CA LYS A 38 -7.94 0.87 -5.90
C LYS A 38 -6.85 -0.03 -6.52
N CYS A 39 -6.05 0.48 -7.46
CA CYS A 39 -4.91 -0.24 -7.99
C CYS A 39 -3.80 -0.39 -6.94
N VAL A 40 -3.16 -1.56 -6.92
CA VAL A 40 -2.04 -1.85 -6.03
C VAL A 40 -0.82 -1.06 -6.49
N LEU A 41 -0.30 -0.24 -5.58
CA LEU A 41 0.87 0.62 -5.78
C LEU A 41 2.17 -0.08 -5.36
N GLY A 42 2.10 -0.99 -4.40
CA GLY A 42 3.27 -1.74 -3.95
C GLY A 42 3.01 -2.59 -2.73
N PHE A 43 4.04 -3.33 -2.34
CA PHE A 43 4.05 -4.20 -1.15
C PHE A 43 5.26 -3.84 -0.29
N SER A 44 5.09 -3.74 1.02
CA SER A 44 6.18 -3.69 1.99
C SER A 44 6.12 -4.92 2.89
N ARG A 45 7.29 -5.48 3.19
CA ARG A 45 7.42 -6.52 4.21
C ARG A 45 7.71 -5.82 5.52
N GLY A 46 6.92 -6.10 6.56
CA GLY A 46 7.30 -5.72 7.91
C GLY A 46 8.63 -6.42 8.23
N ASN A 47 9.71 -5.65 8.40
CA ASN A 47 10.96 -6.20 8.88
C ASN A 47 10.73 -6.73 10.30
N TYR A 48 10.84 -8.04 10.47
CA TYR A 48 11.06 -8.64 11.79
C TYR A 48 12.53 -8.39 12.14
N GLY A 49 12.78 -7.26 12.81
CA GLY A 49 14.03 -6.98 13.52
C GLY A 49 13.91 -7.40 14.97
#